data_AF-A0A7W2UMH6-F1
#
_entry.id   AF-A0A7W2UMH6-F1
#
_cell.length_a   1.000
_cell.length_b   1.000
_cell.length_c   1.000
_cell.angle_alpha   90.00
_cell.angle_beta   90.00
_cell.angle_gamma   90.00
#
_symmetry.space_group_name_H-M   'P 1'
#
loop_
_entity.id
_entity.type
_entity.pdbx_description
1 polymer ?
#
loop_
_entity_poly.entity_id
_entity_poly.type
_entity_poly.pdbx_seq_one_letter_code
_entity_poly.pdbx_strand_id
1 'polypeptide(L)'
;MTENGVVPLPDRRRVLLGGLGITAGVAGLTLSVPALARAAEAGGSRAVTDDIQLIIERLQQRFLAQGDQVRIANGIFLARTSEALTYVESLRADGSWPNVDYDDTTSSANGRVWSPYHALYRMIAMAHAYRDPDAAGYGKPELIEALNRALLYWDGVKPTSTNWWEVEIGKSMAMGRVSIFVGDELSAEAREVTYAHNTGRLDPAGANGSWRTENYLYEAVAKHATADIEQGYATMSQTVAVDSSGKVTEAVQVDSSFWAHGAQLYSEGYGMALFTIVAAWADVARGTSFAFSPEDIDAIAFYILDGTRWLIRGEIGMMYLGYRPPNTIDGMTSYAADFLEPLDRMVRADETNSAAYQRLADNIRGKIRENGVTGHKYFWRSEFSSHLRDEYGIFTRINSP
;
A
#
# COMPACT_ATOMS: atom_id res chain seq x y z
N MET A 1 -37.45 -2.06 -50.24
CA MET A 1 -38.22 -2.76 -49.17
C MET A 1 -37.31 -2.82 -47.97
N THR A 2 -37.50 -2.17 -46.82
CA THR A 2 -38.50 -1.26 -46.21
C THR A 2 -37.75 -0.81 -44.93
N GLU A 3 -37.27 0.42 -44.84
CA GLU A 3 -37.88 1.58 -44.16
C GLU A 3 -38.32 1.39 -42.68
N ASN A 4 -37.71 2.26 -41.85
CA ASN A 4 -38.29 3.13 -40.81
C ASN A 4 -38.60 2.60 -39.41
N GLY A 5 -38.12 3.37 -38.42
CA GLY A 5 -38.45 3.25 -37.01
C GLY A 5 -37.84 4.37 -36.14
N VAL A 6 -38.07 5.63 -36.50
CA VAL A 6 -37.84 6.82 -35.65
C VAL A 6 -39.01 6.95 -34.67
N VAL A 7 -38.72 7.17 -33.38
CA VAL A 7 -39.74 7.48 -32.35
C VAL A 7 -39.60 8.94 -31.89
N PRO A 8 -40.67 9.76 -31.96
CA PRO A 8 -40.67 11.13 -31.46
C PRO A 8 -41.28 11.25 -30.04
N LEU A 9 -40.83 12.29 -29.34
CA LEU A 9 -41.36 12.86 -28.09
C LEU A 9 -42.82 13.31 -28.23
N PRO A 10 -43.56 13.41 -27.11
CA PRO A 10 -44.59 14.43 -26.95
C PRO A 10 -44.29 15.42 -25.82
N ASP A 11 -44.68 16.66 -26.11
CA ASP A 11 -44.47 17.88 -25.35
C ASP A 11 -45.67 18.21 -24.43
N ARG A 12 -45.35 18.86 -23.31
CA ARG A 12 -46.14 19.78 -22.45
C ARG A 12 -47.66 19.58 -22.26
N ARG A 13 -48.06 19.43 -20.98
CA ARG A 13 -49.25 20.10 -20.41
C ARG A 13 -48.95 20.77 -19.07
N ARG A 14 -49.25 22.07 -18.99
CA ARG A 14 -49.41 22.88 -17.77
C ARG A 14 -50.71 22.49 -17.07
N VAL A 15 -50.69 22.27 -15.74
CA VAL A 15 -51.88 22.34 -14.87
C VAL A 15 -51.50 22.88 -13.48
N LEU A 16 -52.10 24.04 -13.19
CA LEU A 16 -52.52 24.66 -11.92
C LEU A 16 -51.67 24.56 -10.62
N LEU A 17 -51.26 25.74 -10.16
CA LEU A 17 -51.05 26.06 -8.74
C LEU A 17 -52.34 25.83 -7.94
N GLY A 18 -52.28 24.95 -6.96
CA GLY A 18 -53.23 24.84 -5.86
C GLY A 18 -52.47 24.99 -4.54
N GLY A 19 -52.70 26.09 -3.84
CA GLY A 19 -52.08 26.37 -2.55
C GLY A 19 -52.62 25.45 -1.46
N LEU A 20 -51.71 24.94 -0.63
CA LEU A 20 -52.01 24.35 0.67
C LEU A 20 -50.98 24.92 1.66
N GLY A 21 -51.48 25.70 2.60
CA GLY A 21 -50.70 26.38 3.62
C GLY A 21 -50.04 25.38 4.55
N ILE A 22 -48.73 25.54 4.74
CA ILE A 22 -47.98 24.93 5.84
C ILE A 22 -47.76 26.05 6.85
N THR A 23 -48.46 25.97 7.96
CA THR A 23 -48.16 26.72 9.19
C THR A 23 -46.78 26.30 9.67
N ALA A 24 -45.77 27.10 9.37
CA ALA A 24 -44.45 27.00 9.95
C ALA A 24 -44.52 27.48 11.41
N GLY A 25 -44.63 26.54 12.35
CA GLY A 25 -44.23 26.77 13.73
C GLY A 25 -42.72 26.86 13.78
N VAL A 26 -42.17 28.06 13.71
CA VAL A 26 -40.74 28.31 13.95
C VAL A 26 -40.50 28.18 15.45
N ALA A 27 -40.28 26.95 15.92
CA ALA A 27 -39.57 26.73 17.16
C ALA A 27 -38.08 27.00 16.87
N GLY A 28 -37.66 28.26 17.04
CA GLY A 28 -36.26 28.65 16.95
C GLY A 28 -35.48 27.96 18.06
N LEU A 29 -34.86 26.82 17.76
CA LEU A 29 -33.80 26.26 18.59
C LEU A 29 -32.59 27.18 18.46
N THR A 30 -32.49 28.15 19.38
CA THR A 30 -31.26 28.90 19.61
C THR A 30 -30.25 27.96 20.25
N LEU A 31 -29.47 27.27 19.42
CA LEU A 31 -28.31 26.52 19.91
C LEU A 31 -27.30 27.53 20.47
N SER A 32 -27.00 27.40 21.75
CA SER A 32 -25.94 28.19 22.39
C SER A 32 -24.59 27.84 21.77
N VAL A 33 -23.64 28.78 21.77
CA VAL A 33 -22.26 28.57 21.25
C VAL A 33 -21.62 27.25 21.74
N PRO A 34 -21.81 26.81 22.99
CA PRO A 34 -21.30 25.50 23.45
C PRO A 34 -21.95 24.28 22.76
N ALA A 35 -23.23 24.38 22.37
CA ALA A 35 -23.94 23.29 21.68
C ALA A 35 -23.52 23.20 20.20
N LEU A 36 -23.26 24.34 19.56
CA LEU A 36 -22.67 24.39 18.22
C LEU A 36 -21.24 23.86 18.20
N ALA A 37 -20.42 24.21 19.21
CA ALA A 37 -19.07 23.68 19.36
C ALA A 37 -19.08 22.16 19.56
N ARG A 38 -19.94 21.63 20.44
CA ARG A 38 -20.10 20.18 20.63
C ARG A 38 -20.64 19.45 19.40
N ALA A 39 -21.56 20.06 18.65
CA ALA A 39 -22.06 19.48 17.41
C ALA A 39 -21.01 19.51 16.29
N ALA A 40 -20.16 20.54 16.25
CA ALA A 40 -19.02 20.62 15.33
C ALA A 40 -17.91 19.64 15.71
N GLU A 41 -17.59 19.49 17.00
CA GLU A 41 -16.65 18.47 17.51
C GLU A 41 -17.17 17.05 17.27
N ALA A 42 -18.46 16.79 17.53
CA ALA A 42 -19.08 15.50 17.25
C ALA A 42 -19.19 15.23 15.73
N GLY A 43 -19.47 16.26 14.93
CA GLY A 43 -19.46 16.18 13.48
C GLY A 43 -18.07 15.92 12.91
N GLY A 44 -17.04 16.56 13.47
CA GLY A 44 -15.63 16.33 13.14
C GLY A 44 -15.14 14.94 13.55
N SER A 45 -15.50 14.48 14.75
CA SER A 45 -15.18 13.12 15.23
C SER A 45 -15.86 12.03 14.39
N ARG A 46 -17.10 12.26 13.96
CA ARG A 46 -17.80 11.36 13.04
C ARG A 46 -17.13 11.33 11.66
N ALA A 47 -16.78 12.49 11.11
CA ALA A 47 -16.06 12.56 9.84
C ALA A 47 -14.71 11.84 9.90
N VAL A 48 -13.93 12.02 10.97
CA VAL A 48 -12.66 11.30 11.17
C VAL A 48 -12.87 9.79 11.29
N THR A 49 -13.93 9.34 11.96
CA THR A 49 -14.24 7.90 12.07
C THR A 49 -14.59 7.31 10.71
N ASP A 50 -15.42 8.01 9.92
CA ASP A 50 -15.79 7.61 8.56
C ASP A 50 -14.55 7.59 7.65
N ASP A 51 -13.61 8.52 7.83
CA ASP A 51 -12.34 8.59 7.10
C ASP A 51 -11.40 7.42 7.44
N ILE A 52 -11.28 7.04 8.73
CA ILE A 52 -10.50 5.85 9.14
C ILE A 52 -11.11 4.59 8.54
N GLN A 53 -12.44 4.47 8.56
CA GLN A 53 -13.14 3.34 7.96
C GLN A 53 -12.88 3.25 6.45
N LEU A 54 -12.91 4.39 5.74
CA LEU A 54 -12.58 4.45 4.33
C LEU A 54 -11.13 4.05 4.04
N ILE A 55 -10.18 4.42 4.91
CA ILE A 55 -8.78 3.95 4.83
C ILE A 55 -8.71 2.42 4.98
N ILE A 56 -9.41 1.85 5.98
CA ILE A 56 -9.46 0.39 6.18
C ILE A 56 -10.00 -0.31 4.93
N GLU A 57 -11.11 0.16 4.39
CA GLU A 57 -11.72 -0.41 3.18
C GLU A 57 -10.76 -0.37 1.99
N ARG A 58 -10.07 0.76 1.78
CA ARG A 58 -9.11 0.91 0.68
C ARG A 58 -7.85 0.05 0.90
N LEU A 59 -7.39 -0.13 2.15
CA LEU A 59 -6.31 -1.07 2.47
C LEU A 59 -6.73 -2.51 2.17
N GLN A 60 -7.94 -2.92 2.57
CA GLN A 60 -8.47 -4.25 2.27
C GLN A 60 -8.60 -4.45 0.76
N GLN A 61 -9.20 -3.51 0.03
CA GLN A 61 -9.30 -3.55 -1.43
C GLN A 61 -7.92 -3.63 -2.10
N ARG A 62 -6.93 -2.87 -1.62
CA ARG A 62 -5.55 -2.94 -2.11
C ARG A 62 -5.01 -4.36 -2.07
N PHE A 63 -5.19 -5.06 -0.95
CA PHE A 63 -4.63 -6.40 -0.78
C PHE A 63 -5.44 -7.48 -1.50
N LEU A 64 -6.76 -7.35 -1.56
CA LEU A 64 -7.61 -8.26 -2.33
C LEU A 64 -7.37 -8.13 -3.85
N ALA A 65 -7.07 -6.92 -4.34
CA ALA A 65 -6.74 -6.68 -5.75
C ALA A 65 -5.43 -7.35 -6.21
N GLN A 66 -4.57 -7.80 -5.29
CA GLN A 66 -3.36 -8.58 -5.63
C GLN A 66 -3.69 -10.00 -6.10
N GLY A 67 -4.94 -10.43 -5.94
CA GLY A 67 -5.45 -11.73 -6.36
C GLY A 67 -5.21 -12.82 -5.31
N ASP A 68 -5.23 -14.07 -5.78
CA ASP A 68 -5.25 -15.25 -4.93
C ASP A 68 -3.94 -15.48 -4.14
N GLN A 69 -2.80 -15.05 -4.67
CA GLN A 69 -1.49 -15.26 -4.03
C GLN A 69 -1.21 -14.24 -2.94
N VAL A 70 -1.03 -14.70 -1.71
CA VAL A 70 -0.61 -13.83 -0.60
C VAL A 70 0.88 -13.49 -0.74
N ARG A 71 1.21 -12.18 -0.71
CA ARG A 71 2.59 -11.66 -0.85
C ARG A 71 2.93 -10.71 0.29
N ILE A 72 3.96 -11.01 1.08
CA ILE A 72 4.46 -10.06 2.10
C ILE A 72 5.58 -9.20 1.53
N ALA A 73 6.66 -9.81 1.04
CA ALA A 73 7.78 -9.13 0.42
C ALA A 73 8.53 -10.02 -0.60
N ASN A 74 9.39 -9.40 -1.42
CA ASN A 74 10.33 -10.05 -2.34
C ASN A 74 9.71 -11.03 -3.35
N GLY A 75 8.43 -10.85 -3.72
CA GLY A 75 7.76 -11.69 -4.70
C GLY A 75 7.52 -13.15 -4.26
N ILE A 76 7.74 -13.46 -2.97
CA ILE A 76 7.45 -14.77 -2.40
C ILE A 76 5.95 -14.86 -2.12
N PHE A 77 5.33 -15.98 -2.51
CA PHE A 77 3.99 -16.35 -2.10
C PHE A 77 4.00 -17.75 -1.49
N LEU A 78 3.54 -17.88 -0.24
CA LEU A 78 3.56 -19.14 0.52
C LEU A 78 2.17 -19.63 0.93
N ALA A 79 1.13 -18.87 0.56
CA ALA A 79 -0.27 -19.22 0.79
C ALA A 79 -1.16 -18.59 -0.28
N ARG A 80 -2.36 -19.15 -0.42
CA ARG A 80 -3.42 -18.69 -1.33
C ARG A 80 -4.71 -18.43 -0.57
N THR A 81 -5.40 -17.35 -0.89
CA THR A 81 -6.70 -17.02 -0.30
C THR A 81 -7.73 -18.13 -0.57
N SER A 82 -7.73 -18.71 -1.77
CA SER A 82 -8.61 -19.83 -2.15
C SER A 82 -8.39 -21.12 -1.36
N GLU A 83 -7.23 -21.29 -0.72
CA GLU A 83 -6.88 -22.46 0.10
C GLU A 83 -7.16 -22.25 1.60
N ALA A 84 -7.75 -21.12 1.99
CA ALA A 84 -7.94 -20.75 3.39
C ALA A 84 -8.63 -21.83 4.24
N LEU A 85 -9.69 -22.46 3.72
CA LEU A 85 -10.40 -23.54 4.44
C LEU A 85 -9.55 -24.81 4.59
N THR A 86 -8.67 -25.11 3.63
CA THR A 86 -7.70 -26.21 3.77
C THR A 86 -6.65 -25.90 4.85
N TYR A 87 -6.30 -24.62 5.04
CA TYR A 87 -5.44 -24.23 6.16
C TYR A 87 -6.14 -24.40 7.51
N VAL A 88 -7.46 -24.16 7.58
CA VAL A 88 -8.28 -24.46 8.77
C VAL A 88 -8.28 -25.97 9.06
N GLU A 89 -8.58 -26.80 8.05
CA GLU A 89 -8.65 -28.26 8.19
C GLU A 89 -7.32 -28.90 8.63
N SER A 90 -6.20 -28.33 8.20
CA SER A 90 -4.85 -28.82 8.54
C SER A 90 -4.27 -28.24 9.84
N LEU A 91 -4.96 -27.28 10.47
CA LEU A 91 -4.55 -26.70 11.74
C LEU A 91 -4.80 -27.70 12.88
N ARG A 92 -3.80 -27.92 13.73
CA ARG A 92 -3.96 -28.76 14.92
C ARG A 92 -4.80 -28.04 15.98
N ALA A 93 -5.29 -28.82 16.94
CA ALA A 93 -6.09 -28.31 18.06
C ALA A 93 -5.34 -27.25 18.90
N ASP A 94 -4.01 -27.30 18.95
CA ASP A 94 -3.16 -26.34 19.66
C ASP A 94 -2.90 -25.03 18.88
N GLY A 95 -3.32 -24.94 17.62
CA GLY A 95 -3.06 -23.79 16.75
C GLY A 95 -1.78 -23.87 15.93
N SER A 96 -1.07 -25.00 15.94
CA SER A 96 0.11 -25.21 15.08
C SER A 96 -0.25 -25.89 13.76
N TRP A 97 0.55 -25.63 12.71
CA TRP A 97 0.52 -26.46 11.51
C TRP A 97 1.62 -27.53 11.55
N PRO A 98 1.30 -28.79 11.18
CA PRO A 98 2.24 -29.91 11.28
C PRO A 98 3.46 -29.81 10.36
N ASN A 99 3.37 -29.03 9.28
CA ASN A 99 4.42 -28.86 8.29
C ASN A 99 5.17 -27.53 8.42
N VAL A 100 5.10 -26.88 9.58
CA VAL A 100 5.84 -25.67 9.90
C VAL A 100 6.85 -25.99 10.99
N ASP A 101 8.12 -25.72 10.72
CA ASP A 101 9.19 -25.79 11.71
C ASP A 101 9.29 -24.44 12.42
N TYR A 102 8.69 -24.34 13.60
CA TYR A 102 8.64 -23.09 14.35
C TYR A 102 9.98 -22.72 15.02
N ASP A 103 10.91 -23.67 15.11
CA ASP A 103 12.26 -23.47 15.66
C ASP A 103 13.29 -23.08 14.58
N ASP A 104 12.92 -23.10 13.30
CA ASP A 104 13.78 -22.66 12.21
C ASP A 104 14.13 -21.17 12.38
N THR A 105 15.42 -20.85 12.24
CA THR A 105 15.96 -19.49 12.34
C THR A 105 16.59 -19.02 11.03
N THR A 106 16.34 -19.72 9.92
CA THR A 106 16.90 -19.40 8.60
C THR A 106 16.54 -17.98 8.14
N SER A 107 17.49 -17.30 7.49
CA SER A 107 17.23 -16.05 6.77
C SER A 107 16.67 -16.33 5.38
N SER A 108 15.61 -15.60 5.01
CA SER A 108 15.00 -15.68 3.69
C SER A 108 15.67 -14.78 2.64
N ALA A 109 16.60 -13.92 3.05
CA ALA A 109 17.28 -12.97 2.16
C ALA A 109 18.04 -13.65 1.01
N ASN A 110 18.49 -14.90 1.19
CA ASN A 110 19.28 -15.65 0.21
C ASN A 110 18.47 -16.74 -0.52
N GLY A 111 17.15 -16.59 -0.60
CA GLY A 111 16.27 -17.49 -1.37
C GLY A 111 15.91 -18.82 -0.68
N ARG A 112 16.39 -19.05 0.55
CA ARG A 112 15.79 -20.06 1.44
C ARG A 112 14.50 -19.49 2.03
N VAL A 113 13.59 -20.34 2.50
CA VAL A 113 12.36 -19.87 3.17
C VAL A 113 12.51 -20.14 4.66
N TRP A 114 12.34 -19.10 5.46
CA TRP A 114 12.16 -19.21 6.91
C TRP A 114 10.82 -19.92 7.18
N SER A 115 10.86 -21.14 7.68
CA SER A 115 9.69 -22.03 7.77
C SER A 115 8.47 -21.41 8.48
N PRO A 116 8.62 -20.63 9.57
CA PRO A 116 7.50 -19.92 10.23
C PRO A 116 6.71 -18.98 9.32
N TYR A 117 7.28 -18.52 8.20
CA TYR A 117 6.51 -17.75 7.22
C TYR A 117 5.31 -18.50 6.66
N HIS A 118 5.34 -19.83 6.54
CA HIS A 118 4.15 -20.56 6.14
C HIS A 118 2.96 -20.31 7.06
N ALA A 119 3.18 -20.22 8.37
CA ALA A 119 2.11 -19.90 9.32
C ALA A 119 1.58 -18.47 9.11
N LEU A 120 2.47 -17.48 9.03
CA LEU A 120 2.07 -16.07 8.83
C LEU A 120 1.30 -15.86 7.52
N TYR A 121 1.76 -16.45 6.41
CA TYR A 121 1.08 -16.34 5.12
C TYR A 121 -0.30 -17.00 5.14
N ARG A 122 -0.45 -18.15 5.82
CA ARG A 122 -1.76 -18.80 6.00
C ARG A 122 -2.71 -17.95 6.84
N MET A 123 -2.22 -17.31 7.90
CA MET A 123 -3.04 -16.37 8.69
C MET A 123 -3.55 -15.21 7.84
N ILE A 124 -2.68 -14.59 7.02
CA ILE A 124 -3.11 -13.55 6.08
C ILE A 124 -4.14 -14.10 5.08
N ALA A 125 -3.90 -15.28 4.50
CA ALA A 125 -4.83 -15.90 3.55
C ALA A 125 -6.21 -16.14 4.17
N MET A 126 -6.27 -16.61 5.43
CA MET A 126 -7.53 -16.79 6.16
C MET A 126 -8.22 -15.45 6.45
N ALA A 127 -7.46 -14.42 6.85
CA ALA A 127 -8.01 -13.09 7.08
C ALA A 127 -8.57 -12.45 5.80
N HIS A 128 -7.84 -12.56 4.68
CA HIS A 128 -8.31 -12.13 3.36
C HIS A 128 -9.58 -12.89 2.96
N ALA A 129 -9.58 -14.23 3.05
CA ALA A 129 -10.71 -15.05 2.65
C ALA A 129 -11.97 -14.77 3.47
N TYR A 130 -11.83 -14.35 4.73
CA TYR A 130 -12.96 -13.96 5.57
C TYR A 130 -13.64 -12.66 5.07
N ARG A 131 -12.86 -11.70 4.54
CA ARG A 131 -13.36 -10.38 4.08
C ARG A 131 -13.58 -10.26 2.57
N ASP A 132 -13.09 -11.20 1.78
CA ASP A 132 -13.27 -11.23 0.32
C ASP A 132 -14.64 -11.82 -0.05
N PRO A 133 -15.60 -11.03 -0.58
CA PRO A 133 -16.93 -11.53 -0.95
C PRO A 133 -16.93 -12.64 -2.01
N ASP A 134 -15.86 -12.73 -2.80
CA ASP A 134 -15.73 -13.75 -3.86
C ASP A 134 -15.06 -15.04 -3.35
N ALA A 135 -14.49 -15.03 -2.14
CA ALA A 135 -13.82 -16.19 -1.56
C ALA A 135 -14.82 -17.18 -0.94
N ALA A 136 -14.54 -18.48 -1.07
CA ALA A 136 -15.32 -19.54 -0.42
C ALA A 136 -15.31 -19.46 1.12
N GLY A 137 -14.37 -18.69 1.68
CA GLY A 137 -14.21 -18.41 3.10
C GLY A 137 -15.06 -17.25 3.64
N TYR A 138 -15.74 -16.49 2.77
CA TYR A 138 -16.36 -15.23 3.15
C TYR A 138 -17.31 -15.36 4.34
N GLY A 139 -17.04 -14.60 5.41
CA GLY A 139 -17.83 -14.58 6.63
C GLY A 139 -17.89 -15.89 7.41
N LYS A 140 -17.03 -16.88 7.12
CA LYS A 140 -17.06 -18.17 7.82
C LYS A 140 -16.40 -18.07 9.19
N PRO A 141 -17.12 -18.37 10.30
CA PRO A 141 -16.57 -18.25 11.65
C PRO A 141 -15.39 -19.18 11.91
N GLU A 142 -15.30 -20.29 11.18
CA GLU A 142 -14.24 -21.30 11.32
C GLU A 142 -12.85 -20.72 10.99
N LEU A 143 -12.78 -19.71 10.12
CA LEU A 143 -11.55 -18.96 9.84
C LEU A 143 -11.11 -18.13 11.05
N ILE A 144 -12.05 -17.45 11.71
CA ILE A 144 -11.78 -16.63 12.90
C ILE A 144 -11.36 -17.53 14.06
N GLU A 145 -12.04 -18.66 14.27
CA GLU A 145 -11.66 -19.64 15.30
C GLU A 145 -10.26 -20.21 15.06
N ALA A 146 -9.91 -20.51 13.81
CA ALA A 146 -8.57 -20.97 13.43
C ALA A 146 -7.51 -19.89 13.63
N LEU A 147 -7.79 -18.65 13.24
CA LEU A 147 -6.91 -17.50 13.45
C LEU A 147 -6.64 -17.25 14.94
N ASN A 148 -7.68 -17.30 15.78
CA ASN A 148 -7.54 -17.15 17.22
C ASN A 148 -6.55 -18.19 17.79
N ARG A 149 -6.70 -19.47 17.42
CA ARG A 149 -5.77 -20.53 17.86
C ARG A 149 -4.36 -20.33 17.32
N ALA A 150 -4.22 -20.00 16.03
CA ALA A 150 -2.93 -19.84 15.37
C ALA A 150 -2.12 -18.66 15.93
N LEU A 151 -2.78 -17.53 16.21
CA LEU A 151 -2.16 -16.36 16.84
C LEU A 151 -1.69 -16.68 18.27
N LEU A 152 -2.53 -17.33 19.08
CA LEU A 152 -2.15 -17.71 20.44
C LEU A 152 -1.01 -18.74 20.46
N TYR A 153 -0.97 -19.67 19.50
CA TYR A 153 0.17 -20.58 19.35
C TYR A 153 1.45 -19.82 18.98
N TRP A 154 1.36 -18.92 17.99
CA TRP A 154 2.49 -18.07 17.58
C TRP A 154 3.07 -17.28 18.75
N ASP A 155 2.21 -16.70 19.59
CA ASP A 155 2.64 -15.98 20.80
C ASP A 155 3.30 -16.90 21.84
N GLY A 156 2.85 -18.16 21.93
CA GLY A 156 3.44 -19.15 22.82
C GLY A 156 4.87 -19.56 22.42
N VAL A 157 5.10 -19.81 21.13
CA VAL A 157 6.39 -20.34 20.64
C VAL A 157 7.38 -19.26 20.19
N LYS A 158 6.90 -18.05 19.85
CA LYS A 158 7.69 -16.86 19.50
C LYS A 158 8.80 -17.14 18.47
N PRO A 159 8.46 -17.55 17.23
CA PRO A 159 9.45 -17.86 16.21
C PRO A 159 10.38 -16.67 15.93
N THR A 160 11.65 -16.94 15.63
CA THR A 160 12.66 -15.93 15.33
C THR A 160 13.52 -16.31 14.12
N SER A 161 14.25 -15.36 13.56
CA SER A 161 15.17 -15.56 12.44
C SER A 161 16.54 -14.94 12.74
N THR A 162 17.57 -15.47 12.11
CA THR A 162 18.92 -14.91 12.09
C THR A 162 19.01 -13.58 11.33
N ASN A 163 17.99 -13.22 10.55
CA ASN A 163 17.89 -11.93 9.88
C ASN A 163 16.84 -11.04 10.56
N TRP A 164 17.28 -9.82 10.89
CA TRP A 164 16.50 -8.85 11.65
C TRP A 164 15.24 -8.42 10.90
N TRP A 165 15.30 -8.38 9.57
CA TRP A 165 14.19 -7.90 8.73
C TRP A 165 12.96 -8.80 8.88
N GLU A 166 13.11 -10.12 8.93
CA GLU A 166 12.01 -11.07 9.09
C GLU A 166 11.36 -10.90 10.48
N VAL A 167 12.18 -10.73 11.52
CA VAL A 167 11.74 -10.58 12.91
C VAL A 167 11.03 -9.25 13.15
N GLU A 168 11.57 -8.17 12.59
CA GLU A 168 11.11 -6.80 12.84
C GLU A 168 10.07 -6.35 11.81
N ILE A 169 10.35 -6.48 10.52
CA ILE A 169 9.52 -5.93 9.45
C ILE A 169 8.53 -6.99 8.94
N GLY A 170 9.02 -8.14 8.47
CA GLY A 170 8.19 -9.14 7.80
C GLY A 170 7.07 -9.71 8.67
N LYS A 171 7.37 -10.03 9.95
CA LYS A 171 6.36 -10.44 10.93
C LYS A 171 5.31 -9.36 11.15
N SER A 172 5.75 -8.12 11.38
CA SER A 172 4.87 -6.97 11.64
C SER A 172 3.94 -6.69 10.47
N MET A 173 4.40 -6.85 9.23
CA MET A 173 3.55 -6.73 8.04
C MET A 173 2.44 -7.78 8.03
N ALA A 174 2.70 -9.01 8.46
CA ALA A 174 1.67 -10.03 8.58
C ALA A 174 0.66 -9.67 9.67
N MET A 175 1.14 -9.30 10.85
CA MET A 175 0.29 -8.96 11.99
C MET A 175 -0.59 -7.75 11.70
N GLY A 176 -0.03 -6.70 11.10
CA GLY A 176 -0.76 -5.50 10.69
C GLY A 176 -1.83 -5.80 9.64
N ARG A 177 -1.58 -6.71 8.67
CA ARG A 177 -2.62 -7.11 7.72
C ARG A 177 -3.73 -7.91 8.38
N VAL A 178 -3.40 -8.83 9.28
CA VAL A 178 -4.43 -9.59 10.02
C VAL A 178 -5.29 -8.65 10.86
N SER A 179 -4.70 -7.66 11.55
CA SER A 179 -5.46 -6.71 12.36
C SER A 179 -6.38 -5.82 11.51
N ILE A 180 -5.91 -5.33 10.35
CA ILE A 180 -6.72 -4.53 9.42
C ILE A 180 -7.90 -5.31 8.83
N PHE A 181 -7.72 -6.61 8.58
CA PHE A 181 -8.76 -7.42 7.94
C PHE A 181 -9.81 -7.92 8.94
N VAL A 182 -9.39 -8.45 10.08
CA VAL A 182 -10.28 -9.20 10.98
C VAL A 182 -10.10 -8.85 12.45
N GLY A 183 -9.39 -7.78 12.77
CA GLY A 183 -9.16 -7.37 14.17
C GLY A 183 -10.44 -7.14 14.96
N ASP A 184 -11.53 -6.72 14.33
CA ASP A 184 -12.85 -6.56 14.95
C ASP A 184 -13.59 -7.88 15.24
N GLU A 185 -13.17 -8.99 14.61
CA GLU A 185 -13.78 -10.32 14.72
C GLU A 185 -12.99 -11.27 15.63
N LEU A 186 -11.70 -11.02 15.82
CA LEU A 186 -10.82 -11.82 16.69
C LEU A 186 -11.24 -11.74 18.17
N SER A 187 -10.85 -12.76 18.94
CA SER A 187 -10.93 -12.66 20.40
C SER A 187 -10.02 -11.53 20.91
N ALA A 188 -10.32 -10.99 22.09
CA ALA A 188 -9.52 -9.89 22.65
C ALA A 188 -8.04 -10.28 22.80
N GLU A 189 -7.77 -11.52 23.22
CA GLU A 189 -6.43 -12.06 23.40
C GLU A 189 -5.70 -12.23 22.07
N ALA A 190 -6.34 -12.85 21.07
CA ALA A 190 -5.74 -13.04 19.76
C ALA A 190 -5.50 -11.70 19.04
N ARG A 191 -6.42 -10.73 19.20
CA ARG A 191 -6.22 -9.37 18.71
C ARG A 191 -5.01 -8.71 19.34
N GLU A 192 -4.86 -8.82 20.66
CA GLU A 192 -3.69 -8.26 21.34
C GLU A 192 -2.38 -8.88 20.85
N VAL A 193 -2.36 -10.17 20.48
CA VAL A 193 -1.19 -10.79 19.85
C VAL A 193 -0.78 -10.07 18.55
N THR A 194 -1.75 -9.65 17.72
CA THR A 194 -1.43 -8.92 16.49
C THR A 194 -0.71 -7.60 16.78
N TYR A 195 -1.09 -6.90 17.87
CA TYR A 195 -0.43 -5.66 18.27
C TYR A 195 0.93 -5.95 18.94
N ALA A 196 0.98 -6.89 19.87
CA ALA A 196 2.22 -7.23 20.61
C ALA A 196 3.35 -7.74 19.70
N HIS A 197 3.02 -8.36 18.57
CA HIS A 197 3.99 -8.83 17.57
C HIS A 197 4.18 -7.88 16.39
N ASN A 198 3.46 -6.75 16.37
CA ASN A 198 3.75 -5.65 15.47
C ASN A 198 4.80 -4.74 16.11
N THR A 199 5.99 -4.66 15.53
CA THR A 199 7.11 -3.83 16.03
C THR A 199 7.31 -2.57 15.18
N GLY A 200 6.26 -2.17 14.47
CA GLY A 200 6.21 -0.90 13.75
C GLY A 200 6.55 0.29 14.64
N ARG A 201 7.22 1.27 14.05
CA ARG A 201 7.59 2.53 14.73
C ARG A 201 7.73 3.65 13.72
N LEU A 202 7.60 4.88 14.21
CA LEU A 202 7.88 6.08 13.42
C LEU A 202 9.37 6.11 13.05
N ASP A 203 9.67 6.01 11.76
CA ASP A 203 11.02 6.06 11.22
C ASP A 203 11.01 6.80 9.87
N PRO A 204 11.60 8.01 9.80
CA PRO A 204 11.57 8.85 8.61
C PRO A 204 12.63 8.47 7.56
N ALA A 205 13.44 7.41 7.78
CA ALA A 205 14.57 7.11 6.91
C ALA A 205 14.22 6.13 5.77
N GLY A 206 13.90 6.68 4.60
CA GLY A 206 13.84 5.93 3.34
C GLY A 206 12.93 4.69 3.36
N ALA A 207 13.33 3.63 2.66
CA ALA A 207 12.52 2.42 2.49
C ALA A 207 12.37 1.62 3.79
N ASN A 208 13.45 1.44 4.56
CA ASN A 208 13.37 0.77 5.85
C ASN A 208 12.46 1.52 6.83
N GLY A 209 12.57 2.85 6.84
CA GLY A 209 11.70 3.70 7.63
C GLY A 209 10.25 3.64 7.18
N SER A 210 9.99 3.60 5.87
CA SER A 210 8.64 3.44 5.34
C SER A 210 8.00 2.10 5.72
N TRP A 211 8.74 0.98 5.73
CA TRP A 211 8.20 -0.31 6.22
C TRP A 211 7.85 -0.27 7.71
N ARG A 212 8.71 0.31 8.55
CA ARG A 212 8.45 0.44 9.99
C ARG A 212 7.26 1.36 10.27
N THR A 213 7.17 2.45 9.54
CA THR A 213 6.08 3.42 9.68
C THR A 213 4.76 2.85 9.13
N GLU A 214 4.78 2.08 8.05
CA GLU A 214 3.62 1.33 7.56
C GLU A 214 3.10 0.34 8.60
N ASN A 215 4.00 -0.42 9.23
CA ASN A 215 3.65 -1.34 10.31
C ASN A 215 3.02 -0.60 11.51
N TYR A 216 3.57 0.56 11.88
CA TYR A 216 2.98 1.41 12.92
C TYR A 216 1.57 1.89 12.52
N LEU A 217 1.41 2.34 11.27
CA LEU A 217 0.12 2.80 10.75
C LEU A 217 -0.94 1.70 10.73
N TYR A 218 -0.58 0.44 10.42
CA TYR A 218 -1.54 -0.66 10.49
C TYR A 218 -2.14 -0.82 11.89
N GLU A 219 -1.32 -0.74 12.93
CA GLU A 219 -1.80 -0.80 14.31
C GLU A 219 -2.63 0.44 14.67
N ALA A 220 -2.14 1.64 14.34
CA ALA A 220 -2.85 2.89 14.63
C ALA A 220 -4.24 2.92 13.96
N VAL A 221 -4.33 2.50 12.70
CA VAL A 221 -5.58 2.39 11.93
C VAL A 221 -6.49 1.32 12.54
N ALA A 222 -5.98 0.13 12.84
CA ALA A 222 -6.78 -0.95 13.45
C ALA A 222 -7.33 -0.57 14.84
N LYS A 223 -6.61 0.29 15.58
CA LYS A 223 -7.04 0.83 16.88
C LYS A 223 -7.92 2.08 16.76
N HIS A 224 -8.15 2.60 15.55
CA HIS A 224 -8.80 3.89 15.31
C HIS A 224 -8.15 5.05 16.10
N ALA A 225 -6.82 5.01 16.27
CA ALA A 225 -6.07 5.97 17.06
C ALA A 225 -5.69 7.21 16.24
N THR A 226 -6.61 8.17 16.10
CA THR A 226 -6.46 9.36 15.25
C THR A 226 -5.11 10.07 15.36
N ALA A 227 -4.65 10.38 16.59
CA ALA A 227 -3.38 11.08 16.80
C ALA A 227 -2.16 10.28 16.34
N ASP A 228 -2.21 8.96 16.49
CA ASP A 228 -1.15 8.06 16.02
C ASP A 228 -1.17 7.97 14.49
N ILE A 229 -2.35 7.92 13.89
CA ILE A 229 -2.51 7.96 12.43
C ILE A 229 -1.89 9.26 11.88
N GLU A 230 -2.21 10.43 12.45
CA GLU A 230 -1.61 11.72 12.03
C GLU A 230 -0.08 11.70 12.11
N GLN A 231 0.51 11.18 13.20
CA GLN A 231 1.96 11.06 13.35
C GLN A 231 2.58 10.08 12.34
N GLY A 232 1.89 8.97 12.07
CA GLY A 232 2.34 7.97 11.10
C GLY A 232 2.35 8.54 9.68
N TYR A 233 1.32 9.29 9.28
CA TYR A 233 1.26 9.97 7.98
C TYR A 233 2.35 11.05 7.84
N ALA A 234 2.52 11.89 8.87
CA ALA A 234 3.57 12.90 8.90
C ALA A 234 4.99 12.30 8.83
N THR A 235 5.19 11.12 9.41
CA THR A 235 6.47 10.41 9.33
C THR A 235 6.65 9.72 7.98
N MET A 236 5.57 9.12 7.44
CA MET A 236 5.60 8.48 6.12
C MET A 236 6.02 9.47 5.04
N SER A 237 5.53 10.72 5.08
CA SER A 237 5.95 11.72 4.10
C SER A 237 7.42 12.12 4.22
N GLN A 238 7.99 12.11 5.43
CA GLN A 238 9.42 12.37 5.64
C GLN A 238 10.32 11.30 4.99
N THR A 239 9.82 10.09 4.76
CA THR A 239 10.61 9.01 4.11
C THR A 239 11.01 9.32 2.67
N VAL A 240 10.30 10.24 2.00
CA VAL A 240 10.62 10.73 0.65
C VAL A 240 11.26 12.11 0.65
N ALA A 241 11.61 12.66 1.81
CA ALA A 241 12.25 13.97 1.91
C ALA A 241 13.61 13.99 1.20
N VAL A 242 13.88 15.10 0.52
CA VAL A 242 15.12 15.30 -0.23
C VAL A 242 16.27 15.60 0.74
N ASP A 243 17.30 14.75 0.74
CA ASP A 243 18.53 15.01 1.46
C ASP A 243 19.45 15.96 0.67
N SER A 244 19.55 17.20 1.15
CA SER A 244 20.53 18.16 0.64
C SER A 244 21.91 18.01 1.28
N SER A 245 22.04 17.32 2.42
CA SER A 245 23.28 17.25 3.18
C SER A 245 24.34 16.34 2.56
N GLY A 246 23.93 15.29 1.84
CA GLY A 246 24.81 14.24 1.33
C GLY A 246 25.38 13.34 2.42
N LYS A 247 24.83 13.41 3.64
CA LYS A 247 25.27 12.62 4.81
C LYS A 247 24.33 11.46 5.11
N VAL A 248 23.13 11.47 4.55
CA VAL A 248 22.13 10.44 4.80
C VAL A 248 22.42 9.23 3.90
N THR A 249 22.39 8.04 4.49
CA THR A 249 22.75 6.78 3.82
C THR A 249 21.58 6.09 3.14
N GLU A 250 20.36 6.63 3.31
CA GLU A 250 19.13 6.15 2.67
C GLU A 250 18.13 7.32 2.51
N ALA A 251 18.05 7.91 1.30
CA ALA A 251 17.20 9.08 1.04
C ALA A 251 17.04 9.39 -0.45
N VAL A 252 15.98 10.13 -0.78
CA VAL A 252 15.86 10.83 -2.07
C VAL A 252 16.90 11.96 -2.11
N GLN A 253 17.58 12.10 -3.24
CA GLN A 253 18.69 13.02 -3.44
C GLN A 253 18.23 14.28 -4.19
N VAL A 254 19.01 15.36 -4.10
CA VAL A 254 18.72 16.64 -4.80
C VAL A 254 18.69 16.55 -6.33
N ASP A 255 19.23 15.48 -6.91
CA ASP A 255 19.13 15.19 -8.35
C ASP A 255 18.00 14.20 -8.69
N SER A 256 17.11 13.93 -7.71
CA SER A 256 16.01 12.96 -7.75
C SER A 256 16.46 11.49 -7.82
N SER A 257 17.74 11.17 -7.67
CA SER A 257 18.14 9.78 -7.44
C SER A 257 17.73 9.31 -6.05
N PHE A 258 17.69 8.00 -5.80
CA PHE A 258 17.52 7.46 -4.46
C PHE A 258 18.76 6.67 -4.05
N TRP A 259 19.24 6.97 -2.85
CA TRP A 259 20.34 6.26 -2.21
C TRP A 259 19.82 5.27 -1.18
N ALA A 260 20.45 4.11 -1.08
CA ALA A 260 20.31 3.19 0.05
C ALA A 260 21.62 2.43 0.27
N HIS A 261 21.85 1.98 1.51
CA HIS A 261 23.10 1.32 1.93
C HIS A 261 24.37 2.16 1.70
N GLY A 262 24.25 3.49 1.86
CA GLY A 262 25.30 4.46 1.55
C GLY A 262 25.02 5.20 0.24
N ALA A 263 26.06 5.75 -0.39
CA ALA A 263 25.95 6.52 -1.64
C ALA A 263 25.77 5.62 -2.88
N GLN A 264 24.90 4.60 -2.78
CA GLN A 264 24.59 3.69 -3.87
C GLN A 264 23.26 4.06 -4.51
N LEU A 265 23.24 4.29 -5.83
CA LEU A 265 22.00 4.39 -6.60
C LEU A 265 21.17 3.13 -6.40
N TYR A 266 19.98 3.29 -5.85
CA TYR A 266 19.12 2.15 -5.52
C TYR A 266 17.62 2.42 -5.75
N SER A 267 17.30 3.34 -6.67
CA SER A 267 15.93 3.70 -7.07
C SER A 267 15.08 2.49 -7.53
N GLU A 268 15.70 1.48 -8.12
CA GLU A 268 15.03 0.28 -8.64
C GLU A 268 14.88 -0.87 -7.63
N GLY A 269 15.49 -0.76 -6.44
CA GLY A 269 15.38 -1.76 -5.37
C GLY A 269 14.70 -1.18 -4.14
N TYR A 270 15.48 -0.71 -3.16
CA TYR A 270 14.94 -0.06 -1.96
C TYR A 270 14.08 1.15 -2.32
N GLY A 271 14.47 1.92 -3.34
CA GLY A 271 13.67 3.04 -3.81
C GLY A 271 12.30 2.63 -4.40
N MET A 272 12.22 1.47 -5.04
CA MET A 272 10.97 0.91 -5.55
C MET A 272 10.06 0.47 -4.41
N ALA A 273 10.64 -0.14 -3.36
CA ALA A 273 9.90 -0.49 -2.14
C ALA A 273 9.35 0.76 -1.46
N LEU A 274 10.17 1.80 -1.27
CA LEU A 274 9.75 3.10 -0.75
C LEU A 274 8.56 3.67 -1.53
N PHE A 275 8.68 3.73 -2.87
CA PHE A 275 7.61 4.24 -3.71
C PHE A 275 6.32 3.42 -3.58
N THR A 276 6.44 2.09 -3.54
CA THR A 276 5.30 1.18 -3.40
C THR A 276 4.50 1.48 -2.13
N ILE A 277 5.19 1.77 -1.03
CA ILE A 277 4.58 2.03 0.28
C ILE A 277 3.97 3.44 0.30
N VAL A 278 4.76 4.45 -0.05
CA VAL A 278 4.32 5.85 0.04
C VAL A 278 3.17 6.13 -0.92
N ALA A 279 3.21 5.61 -2.16
CA ALA A 279 2.09 5.74 -3.10
C ALA A 279 0.83 5.03 -2.60
N ALA A 280 0.97 3.92 -1.87
CA ALA A 280 -0.18 3.24 -1.29
C ALA A 280 -0.82 4.06 -0.17
N TRP A 281 -0.03 4.62 0.74
CA TRP A 281 -0.54 5.45 1.82
C TRP A 281 -1.13 6.77 1.30
N ALA A 282 -0.56 7.35 0.24
CA ALA A 282 -1.16 8.48 -0.45
C ALA A 282 -2.54 8.14 -1.07
N ASP A 283 -2.67 7.00 -1.76
CA ASP A 283 -3.94 6.59 -2.40
C ASP A 283 -5.02 6.18 -1.40
N VAL A 284 -4.69 5.47 -0.31
CA VAL A 284 -5.72 5.08 0.66
C VAL A 284 -6.27 6.28 1.44
N ALA A 285 -5.45 7.32 1.66
CA ALA A 285 -5.85 8.55 2.35
C ALA A 285 -6.50 9.60 1.46
N ARG A 286 -6.51 9.43 0.13
CA ARG A 286 -6.95 10.50 -0.77
C ARG A 286 -8.38 10.97 -0.45
N GLY A 287 -8.56 12.28 -0.29
CA GLY A 287 -9.85 12.89 0.02
C GLY A 287 -10.36 12.66 1.45
N THR A 288 -9.54 12.12 2.35
CA THR A 288 -9.84 12.05 3.79
C THR A 288 -9.13 13.18 4.55
N SER A 289 -9.44 13.35 5.84
CA SER A 289 -8.72 14.27 6.73
C SER A 289 -7.24 13.93 6.93
N PHE A 290 -6.80 12.72 6.55
CA PHE A 290 -5.41 12.25 6.64
C PHE A 290 -4.66 12.31 5.31
N ALA A 291 -5.27 12.88 4.26
CA ALA A 291 -4.63 13.00 2.96
C ALA A 291 -3.27 13.70 3.08
N PHE A 292 -2.31 13.24 2.29
CA PHE A 292 -1.01 13.90 2.15
C PHE A 292 -1.20 15.35 1.72
N SER A 293 -0.32 16.24 2.21
CA SER A 293 -0.33 17.63 1.77
C SER A 293 0.10 17.73 0.29
N PRO A 294 -0.26 18.82 -0.42
CA PRO A 294 0.24 19.06 -1.77
C PRO A 294 1.78 19.00 -1.84
N GLU A 295 2.47 19.51 -0.83
CA GLU A 295 3.93 19.47 -0.74
C GLU A 295 4.48 18.04 -0.63
N ASP A 296 3.82 17.17 0.14
CA ASP A 296 4.20 15.76 0.24
C ASP A 296 3.96 15.02 -1.08
N ILE A 297 2.88 15.33 -1.80
CA ILE A 297 2.60 14.78 -3.13
C ILE A 297 3.65 15.23 -4.16
N ASP A 298 4.02 16.51 -4.13
CA ASP A 298 5.07 17.06 -4.99
C ASP A 298 6.43 16.41 -4.72
N ALA A 299 6.73 16.04 -3.47
CA ALA A 299 7.95 15.30 -3.13
C ALA A 299 7.98 13.90 -3.78
N ILE A 300 6.85 13.20 -3.81
CA ILE A 300 6.72 11.90 -4.50
C ILE A 300 6.88 12.11 -6.02
N ALA A 301 6.26 13.15 -6.58
CA ALA A 301 6.39 13.48 -8.00
C ALA A 301 7.83 13.81 -8.39
N PHE A 302 8.54 14.61 -7.58
CA PHE A 302 9.96 14.89 -7.77
C PHE A 302 10.78 13.60 -7.75
N TYR A 303 10.56 12.73 -6.76
CA TYR A 303 11.28 11.46 -6.68
C TYR A 303 11.02 10.57 -7.91
N ILE A 304 9.79 10.44 -8.37
CA ILE A 304 9.42 9.45 -9.38
C ILE A 304 9.46 9.99 -10.80
N LEU A 305 8.80 11.11 -11.06
CA LEU A 305 8.71 11.69 -12.40
C LEU A 305 10.01 12.40 -12.79
N ASP A 306 10.65 13.09 -11.84
CA ASP A 306 11.95 13.69 -12.13
C ASP A 306 13.08 12.70 -11.91
N GLY A 307 12.93 11.70 -11.05
CA GLY A 307 13.94 10.66 -10.80
C GLY A 307 13.73 9.37 -11.57
N THR A 308 13.10 8.39 -10.92
CA THR A 308 13.02 6.99 -11.35
C THR A 308 12.50 6.79 -12.79
N ARG A 309 11.64 7.68 -13.29
CA ARG A 309 11.19 7.69 -14.70
C ARG A 309 12.36 7.68 -15.69
N TRP A 310 13.45 8.38 -15.39
CA TRP A 310 14.63 8.42 -16.25
C TRP A 310 15.42 7.11 -16.25
N LEU A 311 15.10 6.15 -15.40
CA LEU A 311 15.63 4.79 -15.42
C LEU A 311 14.68 3.82 -16.15
N ILE A 312 13.53 4.29 -16.63
CA ILE A 312 12.50 3.45 -17.26
C ILE A 312 12.36 3.81 -18.73
N ARG A 313 12.62 2.83 -19.60
CA ARG A 313 12.20 2.82 -21.00
C ARG A 313 11.82 1.39 -21.35
N GLY A 314 10.60 0.98 -21.01
CA GLY A 314 10.27 -0.44 -20.89
C GLY A 314 11.14 -1.12 -19.83
N GLU A 315 11.87 -2.18 -20.20
CA GLU A 315 12.66 -3.01 -19.28
C GLU A 315 14.13 -2.60 -19.06
N ILE A 316 14.68 -1.69 -19.89
CA ILE A 316 16.14 -1.63 -20.13
C ILE A 316 16.96 -0.98 -19.00
N GLY A 317 16.43 0.06 -18.34
CA GLY A 317 17.24 0.83 -17.38
C GLY A 317 17.30 0.24 -15.96
N MET A 318 16.63 -0.89 -15.72
CA MET A 318 16.48 -1.53 -14.41
C MET A 318 17.66 -2.46 -14.01
N MET A 319 18.89 -1.98 -14.20
CA MET A 319 20.09 -2.85 -14.27
C MET A 319 20.39 -3.65 -12.99
N TYR A 320 20.10 -3.10 -11.80
CA TYR A 320 20.34 -3.78 -10.52
C TYR A 320 19.43 -4.99 -10.33
N LEU A 321 18.26 -5.05 -10.96
CA LEU A 321 17.34 -6.16 -10.78
C LEU A 321 17.71 -7.42 -11.59
N GLY A 322 18.76 -7.35 -12.42
CA GLY A 322 19.23 -8.44 -13.28
C GLY A 322 19.66 -9.73 -12.57
N TYR A 323 19.82 -9.73 -11.25
CA TYR A 323 20.16 -10.95 -10.48
C TYR A 323 18.96 -11.85 -10.20
N ARG A 324 17.73 -11.39 -10.42
CA ARG A 324 16.49 -12.14 -10.20
C ARG A 324 15.64 -12.21 -11.47
N PRO A 325 14.72 -13.17 -11.61
CA PRO A 325 13.72 -13.13 -12.68
C PRO A 325 12.80 -11.90 -12.56
N PRO A 326 12.32 -11.34 -13.69
CA PRO A 326 11.29 -10.30 -13.68
C PRO A 326 9.93 -10.84 -13.24
N ASN A 327 9.11 -9.98 -12.65
CA ASN A 327 7.73 -10.30 -12.31
C ASN A 327 6.80 -10.08 -13.50
N THR A 328 5.64 -10.75 -13.49
CA THR A 328 4.55 -10.48 -14.45
C THR A 328 3.40 -9.79 -13.74
N ILE A 329 3.13 -8.54 -14.12
CA ILE A 329 2.05 -7.69 -13.58
C ILE A 329 1.32 -7.08 -14.78
N ASP A 330 -0.02 -7.09 -14.79
CA ASP A 330 -0.85 -6.67 -15.94
C ASP A 330 -0.47 -7.33 -17.28
N GLY A 331 -0.04 -8.60 -17.22
CA GLY A 331 0.42 -9.33 -18.42
C GLY A 331 1.79 -8.88 -18.94
N MET A 332 2.49 -8.00 -18.23
CA MET A 332 3.82 -7.50 -18.59
C MET A 332 4.88 -8.17 -17.75
N THR A 333 5.75 -8.95 -18.40
CA THR A 333 6.92 -9.56 -17.76
C THR A 333 8.11 -8.62 -17.90
N SER A 334 8.40 -7.80 -16.89
CA SER A 334 9.58 -6.91 -16.86
C SER A 334 9.93 -6.48 -15.44
N TYR A 335 11.15 -5.98 -15.23
CA TYR A 335 11.52 -5.37 -13.94
C TYR A 335 10.75 -4.08 -13.65
N ALA A 336 10.40 -3.32 -14.69
CA ALA A 336 9.62 -2.10 -14.54
C ALA A 336 8.15 -2.39 -14.19
N ALA A 337 7.66 -3.62 -14.40
CA ALA A 337 6.28 -3.99 -14.09
C ALA A 337 5.94 -3.81 -12.60
N ASP A 338 6.92 -3.93 -11.71
CA ASP A 338 6.78 -3.70 -10.27
C ASP A 338 6.40 -2.23 -9.93
N PHE A 339 6.57 -1.30 -10.87
CA PHE A 339 6.13 0.09 -10.71
C PHE A 339 4.67 0.34 -11.13
N LEU A 340 4.00 -0.59 -11.82
CA LEU A 340 2.65 -0.35 -12.37
C LEU A 340 1.62 -0.04 -11.28
N GLU A 341 1.58 -0.88 -10.24
CA GLU A 341 0.66 -0.71 -9.11
C GLU A 341 0.83 0.65 -8.40
N PRO A 342 2.04 1.08 -7.99
CA PRO A 342 2.20 2.40 -7.37
C PRO A 342 2.03 3.57 -8.36
N LEU A 343 2.31 3.41 -9.66
CA LEU A 343 1.99 4.44 -10.64
C LEU A 343 0.48 4.66 -10.77
N ASP A 344 -0.31 3.59 -10.89
CA ASP A 344 -1.77 3.69 -10.99
C ASP A 344 -2.39 4.30 -9.73
N ARG A 345 -1.77 4.08 -8.56
CA ARG A 345 -2.13 4.77 -7.31
C ARG A 345 -1.90 6.27 -7.40
N MET A 346 -0.72 6.68 -7.87
CA MET A 346 -0.42 8.10 -8.02
C MET A 346 -1.28 8.77 -9.10
N VAL A 347 -1.75 8.05 -10.13
CA VAL A 347 -2.78 8.57 -11.06
C VAL A 347 -4.05 9.02 -10.33
N ARG A 348 -4.41 8.35 -9.21
CA ARG A 348 -5.59 8.71 -8.39
C ARG A 348 -5.28 9.70 -7.28
N ALA A 349 -4.07 9.65 -6.71
CA ALA A 349 -3.68 10.44 -5.55
C ALA A 349 -3.10 11.83 -5.92
N ASP A 350 -2.52 11.97 -7.11
CA ASP A 350 -1.92 13.21 -7.61
C ASP A 350 -2.63 13.63 -8.90
N GLU A 351 -3.71 14.41 -8.75
CA GLU A 351 -4.49 14.90 -9.88
C GLU A 351 -3.64 15.75 -10.83
N THR A 352 -2.75 16.59 -10.28
CA THR A 352 -1.87 17.51 -11.01
C THR A 352 -0.96 16.77 -11.99
N ASN A 353 -0.32 15.68 -11.54
CA ASN A 353 0.62 14.91 -12.37
C ASN A 353 0.04 13.58 -12.89
N SER A 354 -1.25 13.33 -12.71
CA SER A 354 -1.95 12.10 -13.12
C SER A 354 -1.61 11.66 -14.55
N ALA A 355 -1.61 12.60 -15.50
CA ALA A 355 -1.29 12.33 -16.90
C ALA A 355 0.18 11.89 -17.10
N ALA A 356 1.12 12.38 -16.28
CA ALA A 356 2.53 11.99 -16.35
C ALA A 356 2.75 10.57 -15.79
N TYR A 357 2.12 10.22 -14.67
CA TYR A 357 2.14 8.85 -14.14
C TYR A 357 1.49 7.88 -15.13
N GLN A 358 0.33 8.23 -15.70
CA GLN A 358 -0.37 7.40 -16.67
C GLN A 358 0.50 7.14 -17.91
N ARG A 359 1.19 8.17 -18.44
CA ARG A 359 2.13 8.00 -19.56
C ARG A 359 3.27 7.05 -19.21
N LEU A 360 3.86 7.16 -18.03
CA LEU A 360 4.91 6.23 -17.59
C LEU A 360 4.37 4.80 -17.45
N ALA A 361 3.19 4.62 -16.87
CA ALA A 361 2.57 3.31 -16.75
C ALA A 361 2.21 2.71 -18.12
N ASP A 362 1.69 3.50 -19.05
CA ASP A 362 1.39 3.07 -20.42
C ASP A 362 2.66 2.72 -21.21
N ASN A 363 3.79 3.36 -20.90
CA ASN A 363 5.09 2.96 -21.44
C ASN A 363 5.51 1.56 -20.97
N ILE A 364 5.41 1.31 -19.67
CA ILE A 364 5.74 0.00 -19.09
C ILE A 364 4.80 -1.08 -19.61
N ARG A 365 3.52 -0.75 -19.84
CA ARG A 365 2.53 -1.63 -20.48
C ARG A 365 2.73 -1.83 -21.98
N GLY A 366 3.73 -1.18 -22.59
CA GLY A 366 3.98 -1.25 -24.02
C GLY A 366 2.89 -0.63 -24.89
N LYS A 367 1.95 0.14 -24.32
CA LYS A 367 0.91 0.84 -25.09
C LYS A 367 1.49 2.02 -25.87
N ILE A 368 2.52 2.66 -25.31
CA ILE A 368 3.27 3.75 -25.95
C ILE A 368 4.77 3.53 -25.77
N ARG A 369 5.58 4.00 -26.72
CA ARG A 369 7.05 3.87 -26.65
C ARG A 369 7.72 4.94 -25.77
N GLU A 370 7.07 6.09 -25.64
CA GLU A 370 7.57 7.23 -24.90
C GLU A 370 7.14 7.15 -23.42
N ASN A 371 8.06 7.40 -22.51
CA ASN A 371 7.77 7.52 -21.08
C ASN A 371 7.42 8.97 -20.67
N GLY A 372 7.32 9.89 -21.64
CA GLY A 372 7.03 11.30 -21.44
C GLY A 372 8.25 12.20 -21.21
N VAL A 373 9.48 11.71 -21.42
CA VAL A 373 10.70 12.55 -21.46
C VAL A 373 11.56 12.27 -22.69
N THR A 374 12.08 13.35 -23.28
CA THR A 374 13.15 13.32 -24.27
C THR A 374 14.24 14.29 -23.81
N GLY A 375 15.46 13.79 -23.59
CA GLY A 375 16.53 14.61 -23.04
C GLY A 375 17.72 13.81 -22.55
N HIS A 376 18.57 14.47 -21.78
CA HIS A 376 19.68 13.85 -21.06
C HIS A 376 19.60 14.28 -19.60
N LYS A 377 19.60 13.33 -18.67
CA LYS A 377 19.67 13.57 -17.23
C LYS A 377 20.92 12.91 -16.67
N TYR A 378 21.73 13.69 -15.96
CA TYR A 378 22.86 13.20 -15.18
C TYR A 378 22.53 13.28 -13.69
N PHE A 379 22.43 12.13 -13.05
CA PHE A 379 22.32 11.98 -11.60
C PHE A 379 23.72 12.06 -11.01
N TRP A 380 24.23 13.28 -10.84
CA TRP A 380 25.60 13.55 -10.46
C TRP A 380 25.97 13.02 -9.07
N ARG A 381 25.00 12.79 -8.17
CA ARG A 381 25.25 12.11 -6.89
C ARG A 381 25.45 10.61 -7.05
N SER A 382 24.83 10.03 -8.08
CA SER A 382 24.77 8.59 -8.30
C SER A 382 25.62 8.09 -9.48
N GLU A 383 26.34 9.00 -10.14
CA GLU A 383 27.18 8.75 -11.32
C GLU A 383 26.47 7.96 -12.42
N PHE A 384 25.18 8.23 -12.57
CA PHE A 384 24.32 7.60 -13.55
C PHE A 384 23.81 8.66 -14.52
N SER A 385 23.88 8.36 -15.81
CA SER A 385 23.29 9.21 -16.84
C SER A 385 22.27 8.44 -17.66
N SER A 386 21.19 9.11 -18.01
CA SER A 386 20.14 8.62 -18.87
C SER A 386 19.94 9.58 -20.02
N HIS A 387 20.12 9.08 -21.25
CA HIS A 387 19.78 9.80 -22.47
C HIS A 387 18.60 9.11 -23.12
N LEU A 388 17.46 9.80 -23.16
CA LEU A 388 16.21 9.26 -23.69
C LEU A 388 15.79 10.03 -24.94
N ARG A 389 15.43 9.28 -25.97
CA ARG A 389 14.77 9.73 -27.20
C ARG A 389 13.63 8.76 -27.51
N ASP A 390 12.71 9.20 -28.37
CA ASP A 390 11.53 8.42 -28.73
C ASP A 390 11.90 7.00 -29.22
N GLU A 391 12.92 6.91 -30.08
CA GLU A 391 13.34 5.63 -30.68
C GLU A 391 14.44 4.87 -29.92
N TYR A 392 15.18 5.52 -29.02
CA TYR A 392 16.29 4.87 -28.30
C TYR A 392 16.57 5.46 -26.91
N GLY A 393 17.17 4.64 -26.04
CA GLY A 393 17.70 5.07 -24.75
C GLY A 393 19.15 4.64 -24.59
N ILE A 394 19.98 5.47 -23.94
CA ILE A 394 21.34 5.12 -23.52
C ILE A 394 21.42 5.36 -22.03
N PHE A 395 21.72 4.31 -21.27
CA PHE A 395 21.97 4.37 -19.84
C PHE A 395 23.46 4.11 -19.61
N THR A 396 24.13 5.05 -18.92
CA THR A 396 25.54 4.91 -18.58
C THR A 396 25.67 4.99 -17.08
N ARG A 397 26.19 3.92 -16.47
CA ARG A 397 26.56 3.88 -15.06
C ARG A 397 28.08 3.89 -14.95
N ILE A 398 28.60 4.79 -14.14
CA ILE A 398 30.00 4.85 -13.76
C ILE A 398 30.08 4.53 -12.27
N ASN A 399 31.19 3.97 -11.82
CA ASN A 399 31.49 3.84 -10.40
C ASN A 399 32.82 4.57 -10.15
N SER A 400 32.84 5.50 -9.20
CA SER A 400 34.04 6.11 -8.66
C SER A 400 34.30 5.65 -7.21
N PRO A 401 35.54 5.83 -6.71
CA PRO A 401 35.94 5.39 -5.37
C PRO A 401 35.22 6.10 -4.21
#